data_AF-A0A3L7UDY7-F1
#
_entry.id   AF-A0A3L7UDY7-F1
#
_cell.length_a   1.000
_cell.length_b   1.000
_cell.length_c   1.000
_cell.angle_alpha   90.00
_cell.angle_beta   90.00
_cell.angle_gamma   90.00
#
_symmetry.space_group_name_H-M   'P 1'
#
loop_
_entity.id
_entity.type
_entity.pdbx_description
1 polymer ?
#
loop_
_entity_poly.entity_id
_entity_poly.type
_entity_poly.pdbx_seq_one_letter_code
_entity_poly.pdbx_strand_id
1 'polypeptide(L)'
;MKRDAAFELAIQWRDNPVLLVGDLRVTFDWLKQNSNEAIAANARVSGARDMAASFVPEALERLIPLHQALTKYAILLKASKLTPELLDPVLESLSQLGSAAAAEDAATACATTFVTLPDLSSVTQAIEVTQRWVDKQERLRCGEGNRSEILKTTIDVADDELLVKTDQDGSLKLRGTTNIPMFLAFFRTSKHHLSIDAFLDIDRTVKATNLDRHRVRLSSKLHDVMIEIVSEKDGYRMQKFR
;
A
#
# COMPACT_ATOMS: atom_id res chain seq x y z
N MET A 1 21.68 -23.58 8.11
CA MET A 1 21.59 -22.92 6.79
C MET A 1 21.87 -21.44 6.98
N LYS A 2 22.89 -20.89 6.33
CA LYS A 2 23.05 -19.43 6.23
C LYS A 2 21.79 -18.89 5.53
N ARG A 3 21.16 -17.85 6.10
CA ARG A 3 20.04 -17.19 5.42
C ARG A 3 20.63 -16.45 4.22
N ASP A 4 20.01 -16.63 3.06
CA ASP A 4 20.40 -15.96 1.83
C ASP A 4 19.97 -14.48 1.91
N ALA A 5 20.75 -13.57 1.31
CA ALA A 5 20.57 -12.12 1.43
C ALA A 5 19.18 -11.66 0.97
N ALA A 6 18.62 -12.28 -0.07
CA ALA A 6 17.26 -12.04 -0.54
C ALA A 6 16.20 -12.40 0.51
N PHE A 7 16.44 -13.43 1.31
CA PHE A 7 15.54 -13.84 2.38
C PHE A 7 15.62 -12.90 3.59
N GLU A 8 16.82 -12.40 3.91
CA GLU A 8 17.01 -11.40 4.97
C GLU A 8 16.34 -10.08 4.60
N LEU A 9 16.49 -9.61 3.35
CA LEU A 9 15.81 -8.42 2.85
C LEU A 9 14.28 -8.59 2.88
N ALA A 10 13.76 -9.75 2.48
CA ALA A 10 12.33 -10.03 2.56
C ALA A 10 11.78 -10.02 4.00
N ILE A 11 12.57 -10.46 4.98
CA ILE A 11 12.21 -10.34 6.41
C ILE A 11 12.19 -8.87 6.83
N GLN A 12 13.20 -8.09 6.45
CA GLN A 12 13.26 -6.66 6.75
C GLN A 12 12.07 -5.90 6.18
N TRP A 13 11.67 -6.22 4.94
CA TRP A 13 10.47 -5.67 4.30
C TRP A 13 9.18 -6.08 5.00
N ARG A 14 9.07 -7.33 5.47
CA ARG A 14 7.91 -7.79 6.25
C ARG A 14 7.80 -7.02 7.56
N ASP A 15 8.93 -6.85 8.26
CA ASP A 15 8.96 -6.23 9.57
C ASP A 15 8.76 -4.70 9.46
N ASN A 16 9.29 -4.09 8.39
CA ASN A 16 9.15 -2.69 8.04
C ASN A 16 8.81 -2.48 6.54
N PRO A 17 7.51 -2.46 6.20
CA PRO A 17 7.05 -2.25 4.82
C PRO A 17 7.39 -0.89 4.22
N VAL A 18 7.81 0.11 5.02
CA VAL A 18 8.28 1.40 4.51
C VAL A 18 9.59 1.21 3.73
N LEU A 19 10.46 0.29 4.18
CA LEU A 19 11.71 -0.03 3.49
C LEU A 19 11.44 -0.64 2.11
N LEU A 20 10.46 -1.54 2.01
CA LEU A 20 10.05 -2.14 0.74
C LEU A 20 9.67 -1.07 -0.29
N VAL A 21 8.86 -0.09 0.10
CA VAL A 21 8.43 0.96 -0.82
C VAL A 21 9.58 1.91 -1.16
N GLY A 22 10.44 2.23 -0.20
CA GLY A 22 11.64 3.04 -0.42
C GLY A 22 12.59 2.39 -1.42
N ASP A 23 12.92 1.11 -1.23
CA ASP A 23 13.86 0.37 -2.07
C ASP A 23 13.36 0.23 -3.52
N LEU A 24 12.06 -0.05 -3.68
CA LEU A 24 11.42 -0.11 -4.99
C LEU A 24 11.41 1.28 -5.65
N ARG A 25 11.00 2.34 -4.94
CA ARG A 25 10.94 3.69 -5.50
C ARG A 25 12.30 4.18 -5.96
N VAL A 26 13.34 4.05 -5.13
CA VAL A 26 14.72 4.46 -5.47
C VAL A 26 15.19 3.76 -6.74
N THR A 27 14.95 2.46 -6.85
CA THR A 27 15.38 1.68 -8.02
C THR A 27 14.60 2.06 -9.27
N PHE A 28 13.28 2.23 -9.16
CA PHE A 28 12.43 2.55 -10.31
C PHE A 28 12.57 4.00 -10.79
N ASP A 29 12.80 4.95 -9.89
CA ASP A 29 13.12 6.34 -10.25
C ASP A 29 14.46 6.40 -10.98
N TRP A 30 15.47 5.65 -10.51
CA TRP A 30 16.75 5.53 -11.21
C TRP A 30 16.57 4.90 -12.60
N LEU A 31 15.83 3.80 -12.72
CA LEU A 31 15.57 3.15 -14.02
C LEU A 31 14.87 4.09 -14.99
N LYS A 32 13.86 4.83 -14.52
CA LYS A 32 13.10 5.79 -15.33
C LYS A 32 13.97 6.94 -15.79
N GLN A 33 14.83 7.47 -14.91
CA GLN A 33 15.74 8.55 -15.28
C GLN A 33 16.75 8.09 -16.34
N ASN A 34 17.42 6.97 -16.09
CA ASN A 34 18.48 6.46 -16.97
C ASN A 34 17.93 5.91 -18.29
N SER A 35 16.72 5.34 -18.31
CA SER A 35 16.07 4.92 -19.54
C SER A 35 15.68 6.11 -20.41
N ASN A 36 15.16 7.19 -19.82
CA ASN A 36 14.85 8.43 -20.54
C ASN A 36 16.11 9.11 -21.10
N GLU A 37 17.20 9.14 -20.32
CA GLU A 37 18.49 9.64 -20.77
C GLU A 37 19.04 8.78 -21.92
N ALA A 38 18.92 7.45 -21.83
CA ALA A 38 19.31 6.54 -22.89
C ALA A 38 18.47 6.73 -24.16
N ILE A 39 17.15 6.87 -24.03
CA ILE A 39 16.23 7.13 -25.16
C ILE A 39 16.53 8.49 -25.82
N ALA A 40 16.78 9.53 -25.02
CA ALA A 40 17.12 10.86 -25.53
C ALA A 40 18.48 10.89 -26.25
N ALA A 41 19.48 10.17 -25.71
CA ALA A 41 20.78 9.99 -26.35
C ALA A 41 20.67 9.13 -27.64
N ASN A 42 19.68 8.24 -27.71
CA ASN A 42 19.45 7.31 -28.83
C ASN A 42 19.00 7.96 -30.14
N ALA A 43 18.57 9.22 -30.13
CA ALA A 43 18.21 9.98 -31.33
C ALA A 43 19.37 10.12 -32.36
N ARG A 44 20.58 9.62 -32.04
CA ARG A 44 21.79 9.65 -32.88
C ARG A 44 22.32 8.26 -33.31
N VAL A 45 21.58 7.16 -33.10
CA VAL A 45 21.82 5.75 -33.52
C VAL A 45 23.15 5.11 -33.06
N SER A 46 24.29 5.78 -33.26
CA SER A 46 25.62 5.32 -32.85
C SER A 46 25.79 5.16 -31.32
N GLY A 47 25.10 5.98 -30.52
CA GLY A 47 25.19 5.92 -29.05
C GLY A 47 24.35 4.81 -28.39
N ALA A 48 23.46 4.14 -29.14
CA ALA A 48 22.52 3.15 -28.61
C ALA A 48 23.21 1.99 -27.89
N ARG A 49 24.25 1.47 -28.52
CA ARG A 49 24.96 0.26 -28.11
C ARG A 49 25.79 0.51 -26.86
N ASP A 50 26.53 1.60 -26.82
CA ASP A 50 27.39 1.96 -25.69
C ASP A 50 26.56 2.29 -24.44
N MET A 51 25.40 2.92 -24.66
CA MET A 51 24.41 3.15 -23.60
C MET A 51 23.81 1.83 -23.11
N ALA A 52 23.42 0.90 -23.99
CA ALA A 52 22.93 -0.42 -23.57
C ALA A 52 24.00 -1.21 -22.80
N ALA A 53 25.25 -1.18 -23.26
CA ALA A 53 26.37 -1.90 -22.65
C ALA A 53 26.70 -1.42 -21.23
N SER A 54 26.43 -0.14 -20.92
CA SER A 54 26.62 0.44 -19.59
C SER A 54 25.37 0.34 -18.71
N PHE A 55 24.20 0.64 -19.26
CA PHE A 55 22.93 0.67 -18.53
C PHE A 55 22.43 -0.71 -18.12
N VAL A 56 22.47 -1.70 -19.03
CA VAL A 56 21.84 -3.02 -18.80
C VAL A 56 22.47 -3.77 -17.63
N PRO A 57 23.81 -3.88 -17.50
CA PRO A 57 24.41 -4.55 -16.35
C PRO A 57 24.01 -3.91 -15.02
N GLU A 58 24.07 -2.58 -14.92
CA GLU A 58 23.73 -1.86 -13.68
C GLU A 58 22.23 -1.99 -13.34
N ALA A 59 21.36 -1.95 -14.35
CA ALA A 59 19.92 -2.17 -14.18
C ALA A 59 19.62 -3.58 -13.65
N LEU A 60 20.29 -4.60 -14.19
CA LEU A 60 20.13 -5.99 -13.76
C LEU A 60 20.69 -6.23 -12.35
N GLU A 61 21.85 -5.65 -12.03
CA GLU A 61 22.44 -5.72 -10.68
C GLU A 61 21.52 -5.14 -9.60
N ARG A 62 20.74 -4.11 -9.94
CA ARG A 62 19.75 -3.51 -9.04
C ARG A 62 18.46 -4.32 -8.95
N LEU A 63 17.94 -4.84 -10.08
CA LEU A 63 16.63 -5.49 -10.14
C LEU A 63 16.63 -6.95 -9.71
N ILE A 64 17.68 -7.72 -10.02
CA ILE A 64 17.74 -9.16 -9.70
C ILE A 64 17.60 -9.41 -8.18
N PRO A 65 18.33 -8.70 -7.29
CA PRO A 65 18.18 -8.90 -5.85
C PRO A 65 16.76 -8.55 -5.35
N LEU A 66 16.15 -7.49 -5.90
CA LEU A 66 14.79 -7.08 -5.56
C LEU A 66 13.75 -8.10 -6.00
N HIS A 67 13.90 -8.68 -7.20
CA HIS A 67 13.03 -9.74 -7.70
C HIS A 67 13.08 -11.00 -6.82
N GLN A 68 14.29 -11.42 -6.46
CA GLN A 68 14.49 -12.56 -5.57
C GLN A 68 13.88 -12.28 -4.18
N ALA A 69 14.09 -11.08 -3.63
CA ALA A 69 13.52 -10.67 -2.36
C ALA A 69 11.98 -10.59 -2.41
N LEU A 70 11.39 -10.06 -3.50
CA LEU A 70 9.93 -10.03 -3.69
C LEU A 70 9.33 -11.43 -3.76
N THR A 71 10.03 -12.37 -4.40
CA THR A 71 9.63 -13.77 -4.43
C THR A 71 9.57 -14.36 -3.01
N LYS A 72 10.59 -14.10 -2.18
CA LYS A 72 10.58 -14.54 -0.77
C LYS A 72 9.53 -13.80 0.06
N TYR A 73 9.34 -12.50 -0.18
CA TYR A 73 8.34 -11.68 0.49
C TYR A 73 6.91 -12.16 0.22
N ALA A 74 6.57 -12.53 -1.03
CA ALA A 74 5.28 -13.09 -1.39
C ALA A 74 4.99 -14.43 -0.68
N ILE A 75 6.03 -15.25 -0.44
CA ILE A 75 5.90 -16.49 0.35
C ILE A 75 5.59 -16.16 1.82
N LEU A 76 6.25 -15.14 2.39
CA LEU A 76 6.07 -14.72 3.78
C LEU A 76 4.72 -14.03 4.03
N LEU A 77 4.22 -13.27 3.05
CA LEU A 77 2.96 -12.53 3.09
C LEU A 77 2.06 -12.97 1.93
N LYS A 78 1.38 -14.10 2.11
CA LYS A 78 0.53 -14.74 1.08
C LYS A 78 -0.58 -13.86 0.48
N ALA A 79 -0.91 -12.74 1.12
CA ALA A 79 -1.91 -11.77 0.65
C ALA A 79 -1.29 -10.46 0.09
N SER A 80 0.04 -10.42 -0.10
CA SER A 80 0.72 -9.28 -0.70
C SER A 80 0.26 -9.11 -2.15
N LYS A 81 -0.13 -7.89 -2.51
CA LYS A 81 -0.41 -7.51 -3.91
C LYS A 81 0.87 -7.20 -4.70
N LEU A 82 2.01 -7.11 -4.02
CA LEU A 82 3.32 -7.05 -4.65
C LEU A 82 3.79 -8.48 -4.91
N THR A 83 3.69 -8.89 -6.17
CA THR A 83 4.19 -10.17 -6.68
C THR A 83 5.46 -9.93 -7.50
N PRO A 84 6.37 -10.92 -7.58
CA PRO A 84 7.57 -10.82 -8.44
C PRO A 84 7.22 -10.62 -9.92
N GLU A 85 6.02 -11.03 -10.33
CA GLU A 85 5.45 -10.84 -11.68
C GLU A 85 5.43 -9.36 -12.13
N LEU A 86 5.43 -8.41 -11.19
CA LEU A 86 5.55 -6.99 -11.51
C LEU A 86 6.87 -6.63 -12.19
N LEU A 87 7.94 -7.39 -11.91
CA LEU A 87 9.29 -7.14 -12.38
C LEU A 87 9.66 -7.98 -13.59
N ASP A 88 8.97 -9.10 -13.85
CA ASP A 88 9.27 -10.02 -14.95
C ASP A 88 9.32 -9.33 -16.32
N PRO A 89 8.36 -8.45 -16.70
CA PRO A 89 8.41 -7.78 -18.01
C PRO A 89 9.61 -6.84 -18.15
N VAL A 90 10.04 -6.21 -17.05
CA VAL A 90 11.19 -5.29 -17.04
C VAL A 90 12.49 -6.07 -17.18
N LEU A 91 12.62 -7.18 -16.44
CA LEU A 91 13.79 -8.07 -16.52
C LEU A 91 13.92 -8.72 -17.89
N GLU A 92 12.82 -9.17 -18.48
CA GLU A 92 12.79 -9.75 -19.82
C GLU A 92 13.27 -8.72 -20.86
N SER A 93 12.76 -7.49 -20.78
CA SER A 93 13.10 -6.42 -21.72
C SER A 93 14.58 -6.00 -21.60
N LEU A 94 15.12 -5.94 -20.37
CA LEU A 94 16.55 -5.67 -20.15
C LEU A 94 17.44 -6.82 -20.67
N SER A 95 17.00 -8.07 -20.52
CA SER A 95 17.72 -9.24 -21.03
C SER A 95 17.75 -9.27 -22.56
N GLN A 96 16.63 -8.92 -23.20
CA GLN A 96 16.54 -8.75 -24.65
C GLN A 96 17.43 -7.60 -25.13
N LEU A 97 17.46 -6.47 -24.41
CA LEU A 97 18.30 -5.33 -24.74
C LEU A 97 19.79 -5.66 -24.62
N GLY A 98 20.20 -6.39 -23.58
CA GLY A 98 21.57 -6.86 -23.41
C GLY A 98 21.99 -7.82 -24.53
N SER A 99 21.09 -8.70 -24.95
CA SER A 99 21.31 -9.62 -26.08
C SER A 99 21.43 -8.86 -27.40
N ALA A 100 20.61 -7.83 -27.61
CA ALA A 100 20.69 -6.95 -28.78
C ALA A 100 22.01 -6.18 -28.84
N ALA A 101 22.56 -5.75 -27.69
CA ALA A 101 23.85 -5.04 -27.62
C ALA A 101 25.06 -5.89 -28.05
N ALA A 102 24.92 -7.21 -27.97
CA ALA A 102 25.92 -8.18 -28.39
C ALA A 102 25.79 -8.62 -29.87
N ALA A 103 24.72 -8.22 -30.57
CA ALA A 103 24.48 -8.61 -31.95
C ALA A 103 25.35 -7.86 -32.97
N GLU A 104 25.47 -8.40 -34.18
CA GLU A 104 26.25 -7.79 -35.27
C GLU A 104 25.64 -6.44 -35.74
N ASP A 105 24.31 -6.36 -35.76
CA ASP A 105 23.52 -5.13 -36.04
C ASP A 105 23.03 -4.45 -34.75
N ALA A 106 23.86 -4.46 -33.69
CA ALA A 106 23.48 -4.03 -32.34
C ALA A 106 22.91 -2.61 -32.24
N ALA A 107 23.40 -1.65 -33.04
CA ALA A 107 22.95 -0.26 -32.93
C ALA A 107 21.45 -0.10 -33.24
N THR A 108 20.98 -0.70 -34.33
CA THR A 108 19.58 -0.65 -34.76
C THR A 108 18.69 -1.51 -33.86
N ALA A 109 19.18 -2.68 -33.45
CA ALA A 109 18.46 -3.58 -32.54
C ALA A 109 18.26 -2.93 -31.16
N CYS A 110 19.33 -2.37 -30.56
CA CYS A 110 19.24 -1.65 -29.29
C CYS A 110 18.32 -0.43 -29.38
N ALA A 111 18.42 0.37 -30.45
CA ALA A 111 17.54 1.53 -30.63
C ALA A 111 16.07 1.14 -30.65
N THR A 112 15.73 0.03 -31.32
CA THR A 112 14.37 -0.50 -31.37
C THR A 112 13.92 -1.02 -29.99
N THR A 113 14.78 -1.78 -29.30
CA THR A 113 14.45 -2.36 -27.99
C THR A 113 14.31 -1.31 -26.87
N PHE A 114 15.09 -0.21 -26.92
CA PHE A 114 14.92 0.91 -25.97
C PHE A 114 13.56 1.60 -26.10
N VAL A 115 13.04 1.72 -27.33
CA VAL A 115 11.71 2.30 -27.60
C VAL A 115 10.60 1.38 -27.08
N THR A 116 10.85 0.06 -27.04
CA THR A 116 9.89 -0.94 -26.56
C THR A 116 10.08 -1.30 -25.09
N LEU A 117 10.94 -0.60 -24.33
CA LEU A 117 11.02 -0.80 -22.89
C LEU A 117 9.63 -0.60 -22.28
N PRO A 118 9.17 -1.53 -21.41
CA PRO A 118 7.84 -1.48 -20.86
C PRO A 118 7.63 -0.19 -20.09
N ASP A 119 6.45 0.40 -20.25
CA ASP A 119 6.07 1.59 -19.50
C ASP A 119 6.08 1.26 -18.00
N LEU A 120 7.00 1.93 -17.29
CA LEU A 120 7.17 1.80 -15.86
C LEU A 120 5.99 2.39 -15.06
N SER A 121 5.01 3.01 -15.72
CA SER A 121 3.78 3.53 -15.09
C SER A 121 3.04 2.48 -14.28
N SER A 122 2.93 1.26 -14.80
CA SER A 122 2.28 0.12 -14.14
C SER A 122 2.96 -0.26 -12.82
N VAL A 123 4.31 -0.30 -12.82
CA VAL A 123 5.10 -0.58 -11.62
C VAL A 123 5.05 0.60 -10.64
N THR A 124 5.10 1.83 -11.16
CA THR A 124 4.95 3.06 -10.35
C THR A 124 3.61 3.07 -9.63
N GLN A 125 2.52 2.70 -10.33
CA GLN A 125 1.19 2.60 -9.75
C GLN A 125 1.11 1.51 -8.68
N ALA A 126 1.76 0.36 -8.89
CA ALA A 126 1.83 -0.71 -7.88
C ALA A 126 2.60 -0.26 -6.62
N ILE A 127 3.70 0.49 -6.79
CA ILE A 127 4.46 1.11 -5.69
C ILE A 127 3.58 2.12 -4.94
N GLU A 128 2.82 2.97 -5.63
CA GLU A 128 1.91 3.93 -5.00
C GLU A 128 0.76 3.26 -4.23
N VAL A 129 0.16 2.21 -4.79
CA VAL A 129 -0.87 1.42 -4.10
C VAL A 129 -0.30 0.78 -2.84
N THR A 130 0.94 0.30 -2.91
CA THR A 130 1.66 -0.25 -1.76
C THR A 130 1.96 0.83 -0.74
N GLN A 131 2.46 2.01 -1.14
CA GLN A 131 2.68 3.14 -0.25
C GLN A 131 1.41 3.49 0.51
N ARG A 132 0.26 3.61 -0.17
CA ARG A 132 -1.02 3.90 0.48
C ARG A 132 -1.42 2.80 1.47
N TRP A 133 -1.12 1.54 1.16
CA TRP A 133 -1.33 0.43 2.08
C TRP A 133 -0.39 0.49 3.29
N VAL A 134 0.89 0.78 3.09
CA VAL A 134 1.89 0.94 4.16
C VAL A 134 1.51 2.12 5.05
N ASP A 135 1.18 3.28 4.48
CA ASP A 135 0.70 4.45 5.22
C ASP A 135 -0.54 4.11 6.03
N LYS A 136 -1.44 3.28 5.48
CA LYS A 136 -2.61 2.79 6.20
C LYS A 136 -2.22 1.84 7.33
N GLN A 137 -1.27 0.91 7.12
CA GLN A 137 -0.79 0.01 8.17
C GLN A 137 -0.03 0.75 9.25
N GLU A 138 0.79 1.73 8.90
CA GLU A 138 1.51 2.59 9.84
C GLU A 138 0.56 3.49 10.60
N ARG A 139 -0.50 4.04 9.99
CA ARG A 139 -1.58 4.71 10.74
C ARG A 139 -2.29 3.76 11.72
N LEU A 140 -2.49 2.50 11.33
CA LEU A 140 -3.06 1.47 12.18
C LEU A 140 -2.09 1.01 13.29
N ARG A 141 -0.77 1.02 13.06
CA ARG A 141 0.29 0.62 14.01
C ARG A 141 0.71 1.75 14.96
N CYS A 142 0.81 2.98 14.46
CA CYS A 142 1.24 4.17 15.19
C CYS A 142 0.14 4.80 16.06
N GLY A 143 -1.06 4.23 16.12
CA GLY A 143 -2.06 4.64 17.10
C GLY A 143 -2.69 6.00 16.80
N GLU A 144 -3.42 6.10 15.69
CA GLU A 144 -4.70 6.82 15.73
C GLU A 144 -5.76 5.85 16.28
N GLY A 145 -6.05 5.74 17.56
CA GLY A 145 -5.47 6.22 18.79
C GLY A 145 -6.34 5.47 19.77
N ASN A 146 -5.80 4.49 20.51
CA ASN A 146 -6.61 3.78 21.49
C ASN A 146 -7.32 4.79 22.38
N ARG A 147 -6.80 6.01 22.54
CA ARG A 147 -7.51 7.17 23.05
C ARG A 147 -7.82 8.23 21.98
N SER A 148 -9.07 8.66 21.90
CA SER A 148 -9.53 9.84 21.18
C SER A 148 -9.60 11.04 22.13
N GLU A 149 -8.84 12.10 21.87
CA GLU A 149 -8.92 13.36 22.65
C GLU A 149 -10.25 14.09 22.43
N ILE A 150 -10.78 14.06 21.20
CA ILE A 150 -12.05 14.69 20.81
C ILE A 150 -13.21 14.09 21.61
N LEU A 151 -13.22 12.77 21.76
CA LEU A 151 -14.28 12.05 22.47
C LEU A 151 -13.97 11.85 23.96
N LYS A 152 -12.71 12.02 24.36
CA LYS A 152 -12.17 11.63 25.68
C LYS A 152 -12.48 10.16 25.99
N THR A 153 -12.22 9.31 25.00
CA THR A 153 -12.61 7.90 24.98
C THR A 153 -11.43 7.01 24.64
N THR A 154 -11.25 5.92 25.38
CA THR A 154 -10.27 4.87 25.13
C THR A 154 -10.94 3.59 24.61
N ILE A 155 -10.33 2.87 23.68
CA ILE A 155 -10.77 1.58 23.16
C ILE A 155 -9.66 0.55 23.39
N ASP A 156 -10.05 -0.59 23.98
CA ASP A 156 -9.20 -1.77 24.10
C ASP A 156 -9.84 -2.91 23.31
N VAL A 157 -9.03 -3.69 22.60
CA VAL A 157 -9.48 -4.86 21.82
C VAL A 157 -9.08 -6.13 22.57
N ALA A 158 -10.05 -7.02 22.84
CA ALA A 158 -9.80 -8.30 23.47
C ALA A 158 -10.58 -9.40 22.71
N ASP A 159 -9.88 -10.20 21.90
CA ASP A 159 -10.43 -11.25 21.04
C ASP A 159 -11.57 -10.73 20.13
N ASP A 160 -12.83 -11.14 20.39
CA ASP A 160 -14.04 -10.73 19.66
C ASP A 160 -14.81 -9.57 20.34
N GLU A 161 -14.19 -8.90 21.32
CA GLU A 161 -14.81 -7.84 22.11
C GLU A 161 -14.05 -6.52 21.96
N LEU A 162 -14.80 -5.41 21.90
CA LEU A 162 -14.25 -4.07 22.09
C LEU A 162 -14.70 -3.51 23.44
N LEU A 163 -13.75 -3.02 24.22
CA LEU A 163 -13.96 -2.31 25.47
C LEU A 163 -13.79 -0.82 25.23
N VAL A 164 -14.89 -0.07 25.26
CA VAL A 164 -14.91 1.38 25.09
C VAL A 164 -15.01 2.01 26.48
N LYS A 165 -14.01 2.77 26.92
CA LYS A 165 -13.94 3.44 28.23
C LYS A 165 -13.95 4.95 28.05
N THR A 166 -14.68 5.68 28.87
CA THR A 166 -14.67 7.16 28.84
C THR A 166 -14.11 7.76 30.12
N ASP A 167 -13.64 9.01 30.05
CA ASP A 167 -13.05 9.73 31.20
C ASP A 167 -14.07 10.13 32.29
N GLN A 168 -15.37 9.89 32.10
CA GLN A 168 -16.47 10.39 32.96
C GLN A 168 -17.35 9.28 33.54
N ASP A 169 -16.75 8.11 33.78
CA ASP A 169 -17.39 6.88 34.27
C ASP A 169 -18.36 6.25 33.27
N GLY A 170 -17.85 5.23 32.59
CA GLY A 170 -18.62 4.37 31.70
C GLY A 170 -17.67 3.46 30.93
N SER A 171 -17.96 2.15 30.93
CA SER A 171 -17.29 1.21 30.04
C SER A 171 -18.32 0.38 29.29
N LEU A 172 -18.30 0.44 27.97
CA LEU A 172 -19.16 -0.34 27.10
C LEU A 172 -18.37 -1.50 26.53
N LYS A 173 -18.92 -2.71 26.68
CA LYS A 173 -18.44 -3.89 25.96
C LYS A 173 -19.27 -4.04 24.69
N LEU A 174 -18.66 -3.84 23.54
CA LEU A 174 -19.27 -4.17 22.26
C LEU A 174 -18.95 -5.63 21.93
N ARG A 175 -19.98 -6.48 21.95
CA ARG A 175 -19.93 -7.88 21.51
C ARG A 175 -20.71 -8.07 20.21
N GLY A 176 -20.23 -8.98 19.37
CA GLY A 176 -20.93 -9.42 18.15
C GLY A 176 -20.52 -8.63 16.90
N THR A 177 -20.19 -9.41 15.88
CA THR A 177 -19.49 -9.08 14.63
C THR A 177 -20.09 -7.98 13.76
N THR A 178 -21.33 -7.52 13.99
CA THR A 178 -21.99 -6.53 13.11
C THR A 178 -21.76 -5.07 13.51
N ASN A 179 -21.47 -4.77 14.79
CA ASN A 179 -21.31 -3.37 15.25
C ASN A 179 -19.83 -2.98 15.42
N ILE A 180 -18.95 -3.96 15.61
CA ILE A 180 -17.50 -3.77 15.76
C ILE A 180 -16.86 -3.14 14.51
N PRO A 181 -17.10 -3.65 13.28
CA PRO A 181 -16.51 -3.05 12.08
C PRO A 181 -16.93 -1.60 11.88
N MET A 182 -18.18 -1.28 12.20
CA MET A 182 -18.74 0.06 12.05
C MET A 182 -18.21 1.05 13.07
N PHE A 183 -18.19 0.64 14.33
CA PHE A 183 -17.61 1.46 15.39
C PHE A 183 -16.14 1.76 15.11
N LEU A 184 -15.35 0.76 14.68
CA LEU A 184 -13.96 0.96 14.28
C LEU A 184 -13.83 1.84 13.04
N ALA A 185 -14.77 1.77 12.09
CA ALA A 185 -14.78 2.66 10.93
C ALA A 185 -14.95 4.12 11.35
N PHE A 186 -15.91 4.43 12.22
CA PHE A 186 -16.08 5.78 12.77
C PHE A 186 -14.88 6.22 13.61
N PHE A 187 -14.38 5.35 14.47
CA PHE A 187 -13.34 5.69 15.44
C PHE A 187 -11.98 5.98 14.76
N ARG A 188 -11.72 5.38 13.61
CA ARG A 188 -10.46 5.53 12.86
C ARG A 188 -10.48 6.67 11.85
N THR A 189 -11.64 7.26 11.54
CA THR A 189 -11.67 8.37 10.60
C THR A 189 -11.31 9.69 11.26
N SER A 190 -10.71 10.58 10.47
CA SER A 190 -10.39 11.94 10.93
C SER A 190 -11.63 12.62 11.52
N LYS A 191 -11.49 13.17 12.72
CA LYS A 191 -12.57 13.82 13.49
C LYS A 191 -13.79 12.92 13.76
N HIS A 192 -13.63 11.61 13.62
CA HIS A 192 -14.69 10.60 13.75
C HIS A 192 -15.86 10.82 12.77
N HIS A 193 -15.58 11.38 11.59
CA HIS A 193 -16.56 11.60 10.53
C HIS A 193 -16.42 10.53 9.44
N LEU A 194 -17.52 9.88 9.06
CA LEU A 194 -17.57 8.86 8.03
C LEU A 194 -18.58 9.25 6.96
N SER A 195 -18.09 9.45 5.72
CA SER A 195 -18.97 9.73 4.58
C SER A 195 -19.74 8.49 4.15
N ILE A 196 -20.87 8.71 3.46
CA ILE A 196 -21.71 7.61 2.94
C ILE A 196 -20.90 6.73 1.97
N ASP A 197 -20.12 7.35 1.08
CA ASP A 197 -19.30 6.64 0.10
C ASP A 197 -18.19 5.82 0.78
N ALA A 198 -17.50 6.39 1.77
CA ALA A 198 -16.46 5.70 2.52
C ALA A 198 -17.01 4.49 3.28
N PHE A 199 -18.26 4.54 3.74
CA PHE A 199 -18.90 3.40 4.36
C PHE A 199 -19.20 2.27 3.37
N LEU A 200 -19.77 2.59 2.20
CA LEU A 200 -20.09 1.60 1.18
C LEU A 200 -18.84 0.88 0.65
N ASP A 201 -17.69 1.56 0.69
CA ASP A 201 -16.39 0.96 0.38
C ASP A 201 -15.92 -0.04 1.44
N ILE A 202 -16.27 0.17 2.71
CA ILE A 202 -15.89 -0.71 3.83
C ILE A 202 -16.76 -1.98 3.84
N ASP A 203 -18.06 -1.85 3.57
CA ASP A 203 -18.98 -2.97 3.47
C ASP A 203 -19.82 -2.92 2.20
N ARG A 204 -19.23 -3.47 1.13
CA ARG A 204 -19.84 -3.56 -0.20
C ARG A 204 -21.11 -4.42 -0.26
N THR A 205 -21.41 -5.17 0.81
CA THR A 205 -22.62 -6.00 0.89
C THR A 205 -23.84 -5.23 1.39
N VAL A 206 -23.64 -3.99 1.88
CA VAL A 206 -24.63 -3.20 2.59
C VAL A 206 -25.13 -2.05 1.72
N LYS A 207 -26.46 -1.94 1.55
CA LYS A 207 -27.11 -0.81 0.85
C LYS A 207 -27.14 0.43 1.74
N ALA A 208 -27.18 1.63 1.17
CA ALA A 208 -27.27 2.90 1.90
C ALA A 208 -28.42 2.94 2.94
N THR A 209 -29.56 2.29 2.66
CA THR A 209 -30.70 2.19 3.59
C THR A 209 -30.40 1.38 4.86
N ASN A 210 -29.42 0.48 4.82
CA ASN A 210 -28.99 -0.27 5.98
C ASN A 210 -28.07 0.55 6.88
N LEU A 211 -27.38 1.56 6.35
CA LEU A 211 -26.49 2.41 7.13
C LEU A 211 -27.23 3.17 8.23
N ASP A 212 -28.41 3.74 7.93
CA ASP A 212 -29.25 4.38 8.95
C ASP A 212 -29.71 3.39 10.02
N ARG A 213 -30.06 2.17 9.62
CA ARG A 213 -30.44 1.11 10.56
C ARG A 213 -29.27 0.75 11.48
N HIS A 214 -28.06 0.68 10.93
CA HIS A 214 -26.88 0.41 11.73
C HIS A 214 -26.48 1.59 12.62
N ARG A 215 -26.62 2.84 12.15
CA ARG A 215 -26.46 4.04 12.97
C ARG A 215 -27.36 3.97 14.19
N VAL A 216 -28.65 3.70 14.01
CA VAL A 216 -29.61 3.62 15.12
C VAL A 216 -29.21 2.54 16.13
N ARG A 217 -28.80 1.36 15.65
CA ARG A 217 -28.33 0.25 16.51
C ARG A 217 -27.06 0.61 17.28
N LEU A 218 -26.09 1.26 16.63
CA LEU A 218 -24.83 1.63 17.25
C LEU A 218 -25.03 2.80 18.23
N SER A 219 -25.83 3.80 17.85
CA SER A 219 -26.20 4.94 18.71
C SER A 219 -26.87 4.49 20.01
N SER A 220 -27.80 3.53 19.95
CA SER A 220 -28.44 2.95 21.14
C SER A 220 -27.44 2.29 22.10
N LYS A 221 -26.34 1.72 21.61
CA LYS A 221 -25.31 1.10 22.47
C LYS A 221 -24.32 2.13 23.02
N LEU A 222 -24.00 3.15 22.24
CA LEU A 222 -23.06 4.20 22.61
C LEU A 222 -23.64 5.21 23.60
N HIS A 223 -24.96 5.25 23.75
CA HIS A 223 -25.65 6.09 24.73
C HIS A 223 -25.14 5.86 26.16
N ASP A 224 -24.89 4.61 26.55
CA ASP A 224 -24.39 4.22 27.88
C ASP A 224 -22.99 4.77 28.20
N VAL A 225 -22.23 5.19 27.18
CA VAL A 225 -20.89 5.79 27.32
C VAL A 225 -20.86 7.26 26.86
N MET A 226 -22.01 7.92 26.81
CA MET A 226 -22.11 9.33 26.43
C MET A 226 -21.50 9.66 25.05
N ILE A 227 -21.60 8.73 24.11
CA ILE A 227 -21.23 8.95 22.71
C ILE A 227 -22.49 8.87 21.84
N GLU A 228 -22.66 9.82 20.92
CA GLU A 228 -23.74 9.82 19.94
C GLU A 228 -23.20 9.86 18.50
N ILE A 229 -24.04 9.44 17.56
CA ILE A 229 -23.77 9.53 16.13
C ILE A 229 -24.78 10.49 15.51
N VAL A 230 -24.29 11.62 14.99
CA VAL A 230 -25.11 12.69 14.41
C VAL A 230 -25.04 12.62 12.88
N SER A 231 -26.15 12.93 12.23
CA SER A 231 -26.21 13.05 10.76
C SER A 231 -25.67 14.41 10.33
N GLU A 232 -24.76 14.42 9.36
CA GLU A 232 -24.26 15.62 8.69
C GLU A 232 -24.60 15.57 7.19
N LYS A 233 -24.34 16.65 6.44
CA LYS A 233 -24.76 16.77 5.03
C LYS A 233 -24.11 15.72 4.12
N ASP A 234 -22.92 15.26 4.46
CA ASP A 234 -22.06 14.38 3.67
C ASP A 234 -21.77 13.03 4.36
N GLY A 235 -22.41 12.76 5.50
CA GLY A 235 -22.14 11.54 6.27
C GLY A 235 -22.64 11.59 7.70
N TYR A 236 -21.88 10.93 8.56
CA TYR A 236 -22.21 10.78 9.98
C TYR A 236 -20.97 11.06 10.82
N ARG A 237 -21.15 11.71 11.96
CA ARG A 237 -20.07 12.03 12.90
C ARG A 237 -20.35 11.46 14.28
N MET A 238 -19.34 10.83 14.86
CA MET A 238 -19.36 10.45 16.27
C MET A 238 -18.93 11.64 17.12
N GLN A 239 -19.71 11.97 18.14
CA GLN A 239 -19.39 13.04 19.08
C GLN A 239 -19.83 12.66 20.50
N LYS A 240 -19.34 13.43 21.48
CA LYS A 240 -19.78 13.29 22.87
C LYS A 240 -21.14 13.98 23.06
N PHE A 241 -22.01 13.38 23.89
CA PHE A 241 -23.20 14.09 24.37
C PHE A 241 -22.78 15.39 25.05
N ARG A 242 -23.52 16.48 24.77
CA ARG A 242 -23.36 17.76 25.46
C ARG A 242 -24.03 17.76 26.81
#